data_AF-A0A9Q3CTS1-F1
#
_entry.id   AF-A0A9Q3CTS1-F1
#
_cell.length_a   1.000
_cell.length_b   1.000
_cell.length_c   1.000
_cell.angle_alpha   90.00
_cell.angle_beta   90.00
_cell.angle_gamma   90.00
#
_symmetry.space_group_name_H-M   'P 1'
#
loop_
_entity.id
_entity.type
_entity.pdbx_description
1 polymer ?
#
loop_
_entity_poly.entity_id
_entity_poly.type
_entity_poly.pdbx_seq_one_letter_code
_entity_poly.pdbx_strand_id
1 'polypeptide(L)'
;MDTALLFWNNTISTCGVPKDFISYRDPKFTSKLWTNFYEILGTKLAFSTAYHPQTDGLAERIIQTSEDILRRFCSYGMEYKDHE
;
A
#
# COMPACT_ATOMS: atom_id res chain seq x y z
N MET A 1 -10.67 -1.45 -13.34
CA MET A 1 -11.37 -0.28 -12.77
C MET A 1 -11.75 -0.58 -11.32
N ASP A 2 -12.29 -1.77 -11.06
CA ASP A 2 -12.68 -2.26 -9.73
C ASP A 2 -11.57 -2.17 -8.67
N THR A 3 -10.31 -2.42 -9.04
CA THR A 3 -9.15 -2.28 -8.16
C THR A 3 -8.94 -0.84 -7.67
N ALA A 4 -9.14 0.16 -8.53
CA ALA A 4 -9.04 1.57 -8.13
C ALA A 4 -10.19 1.98 -7.21
N LEU A 5 -11.40 1.45 -7.45
CA LEU A 5 -12.56 1.67 -6.60
C LEU A 5 -12.39 1.04 -5.21
N LEU A 6 -11.89 -0.20 -5.16
CA LEU A 6 -11.61 -0.88 -3.90
C LEU A 6 -10.54 -0.13 -3.10
N PHE A 7 -9.50 0.36 -3.77
CA PHE A 7 -8.45 1.15 -3.13
C PHE A 7 -8.98 2.49 -2.60
N TRP A 8 -9.82 3.18 -3.39
CA TRP A 8 -10.47 4.41 -2.96
C TRP A 8 -11.31 4.20 -1.70
N ASN A 9 -12.21 3.21 -1.73
CA ASN A 9 -13.18 2.95 -0.67
C ASN A 9 -12.55 2.48 0.63
N ASN A 10 -11.43 1.75 0.57
CA ASN A 10 -10.82 1.16 1.76
C ASN A 10 -9.61 1.94 2.28
N THR A 11 -8.94 2.71 1.42
CA THR A 11 -7.68 3.40 1.79
C THR A 11 -7.85 4.91 1.75
N ILE A 12 -8.21 5.49 0.61
CA ILE A 12 -8.22 6.95 0.42
C ILE A 12 -9.38 7.61 1.19
N SER A 13 -10.55 6.98 1.25
CA SER A 13 -11.69 7.46 2.04
C SER A 13 -11.36 7.58 3.54
N THR A 14 -10.60 6.63 4.08
CA THR A 14 -10.24 6.53 5.51
C THR A 14 -9.06 7.44 5.86
N CYS A 15 -8.04 7.49 5.01
CA CYS A 15 -6.80 8.21 5.28
C CYS A 15 -6.77 9.63 4.70
N GLY A 16 -7.69 9.95 3.78
CA GLY A 16 -7.64 11.15 2.96
C GLY A 16 -6.71 11.01 1.75
N VAL A 17 -6.74 12.01 0.86
CA VAL A 17 -5.89 12.06 -0.33
C VAL A 17 -4.48 12.53 0.08
N PRO A 18 -3.43 11.72 -0.12
CA PRO A 18 -2.07 12.11 0.23
C PRO A 18 -1.50 13.10 -0.80
N LYS A 19 -0.54 13.93 -0.36
CA LYS A 19 0.22 14.83 -1.24
C LYS A 19 1.27 14.06 -2.05
N ASP A 20 1.95 13.12 -1.41
CA ASP A 20 2.97 12.28 -2.01
C ASP A 20 2.61 10.81 -1.74
N PHE A 21 2.77 9.95 -2.75
CA PHE A 21 2.63 8.50 -2.62
C PHE A 21 3.93 7.85 -3.05
N ILE A 22 4.65 7.23 -2.11
CA ILE A 22 5.92 6.55 -2.36
C ILE A 22 5.63 5.05 -2.43
N SER A 23 6.00 4.42 -3.55
CA SER A 23 5.86 2.97 -3.72
C SER A 23 7.12 2.33 -4.27
N TYR A 24 7.23 1.02 -4.14
CA TYR A 24 8.21 0.26 -4.91
C TYR A 24 7.89 0.32 -6.41
N ARG A 25 8.89 0.02 -7.26
CA ARG A 25 8.74 -0.10 -8.72
C ARG A 25 8.03 -1.40 -9.15
N ASP A 26 6.98 -1.80 -8.44
CA ASP A 26 6.15 -2.91 -8.87
C ASP A 26 5.38 -2.52 -10.16
N PRO A 27 5.32 -3.39 -11.18
CA PRO A 27 4.57 -3.15 -12.42
C PRO A 27 3.12 -2.70 -12.21
N LYS A 28 2.50 -3.06 -11.08
CA LYS A 28 1.17 -2.59 -10.70
C LYS A 28 1.16 -1.08 -10.57
N PHE A 29 2.07 -0.50 -9.78
CA PHE A 29 2.11 0.94 -9.51
C PHE A 29 2.73 1.76 -10.66
N THR A 30 3.48 1.14 -11.56
CA THR A 30 4.00 1.80 -12.77
C THR A 30 3.03 1.73 -13.96
N SER A 31 1.91 1.02 -13.84
CA SER A 31 0.92 0.92 -14.90
C SER A 31 0.18 2.25 -15.15
N LYS A 32 -0.30 2.43 -16.39
CA LYS A 32 -1.05 3.64 -16.80
C LYS A 32 -2.27 3.92 -15.91
N LEU A 33 -2.89 2.87 -15.37
CA LEU A 33 -4.05 3.03 -14.49
C LEU A 33 -3.65 3.80 -13.22
N TRP A 34 -2.55 3.42 -12.57
CA TRP A 34 -2.13 4.01 -11.32
C TRP A 34 -1.47 5.37 -11.51
N THR A 35 -0.69 5.56 -12.58
CA THR A 35 -0.14 6.88 -12.91
C THR A 35 -1.24 7.90 -13.14
N ASN A 36 -2.25 7.55 -13.94
CA ASN A 36 -3.37 8.45 -14.23
C ASN A 36 -4.27 8.66 -13.01
N PHE A 37 -4.46 7.63 -12.19
CA PHE A 37 -5.23 7.73 -10.95
C PHE A 37 -4.63 8.79 -10.01
N TYR A 38 -3.33 8.72 -9.73
CA TYR A 38 -2.68 9.70 -8.85
C TYR A 38 -2.54 11.09 -9.49
N GLU A 39 -2.42 11.19 -10.82
CA GLU A 39 -2.47 12.46 -11.54
C GLU A 39 -3.82 13.17 -11.33
N ILE A 40 -4.94 12.45 -11.45
CA ILE A 40 -6.29 12.99 -11.20
C ILE A 40 -6.45 13.44 -9.74
N LEU A 41 -5.84 12.73 -8.80
CA LEU A 41 -5.86 13.09 -7.38
C LEU A 41 -4.97 14.28 -7.02
N GLY A 42 -4.10 14.72 -7.94
CA GLY A 42 -3.06 15.71 -7.65
C GLY A 42 -2.00 15.19 -6.68
N THR A 43 -1.87 13.88 -6.54
CA THR A 43 -0.88 13.22 -5.69
C THR A 43 0.39 12.97 -6.49
N LYS A 44 1.54 13.36 -5.96
CA LYS A 44 2.83 13.04 -6.57
C LYS A 44 3.19 11.58 -6.31
N LEU A 45 3.13 10.77 -7.36
CA LEU A 45 3.62 9.39 -7.33
C LEU A 45 5.15 9.38 -7.47
N ALA A 46 5.84 8.84 -6.45
CA ALA A 46 7.27 8.65 -6.45
C ALA A 46 7.61 7.17 -6.25
N PHE A 47 8.69 6.72 -6.87
CA PHE A 47 9.14 5.34 -6.73
C PHE A 47 10.44 5.28 -5.94
N SER A 48 10.46 4.47 -4.89
CA SER A 48 11.68 4.19 -4.18
C SER A 48 12.63 3.34 -5.03
N THR A 49 13.93 3.52 -4.81
CA THR A 49 14.95 2.63 -5.37
C THR A 49 15.08 1.40 -4.48
N ALA A 50 15.41 0.24 -5.05
CA ALA A 50 15.78 -0.92 -4.24
C ALA A 50 16.82 -0.50 -3.19
N TYR A 51 16.51 -0.74 -1.91
CA TYR A 51 17.28 -0.28 -0.75
C TYR A 51 17.41 1.24 -0.63
N HIS A 52 16.38 1.91 -0.08
CA HIS A 52 16.50 3.28 0.45
C HIS A 52 16.09 3.32 1.94
N PRO A 53 16.96 2.86 2.87
CA PRO A 53 16.63 2.68 4.30
C PRO A 53 16.15 3.96 5.01
N GLN A 54 16.49 5.13 4.47
CA GLN A 54 16.07 6.43 5.02
C GLN A 54 14.65 6.84 4.63
N THR A 55 14.15 6.42 3.47
CA THR A 55 12.81 6.83 2.97
C THR A 55 11.79 5.74 3.18
N ASP A 56 12.16 4.47 2.93
CA ASP A 56 11.26 3.33 3.02
C ASP A 56 11.32 2.61 4.36
N GLY A 57 12.31 2.93 5.22
CA GLY A 57 12.58 2.17 6.44
C GLY A 57 11.40 2.13 7.42
N LEU A 58 10.52 3.14 7.42
CA LEU A 58 9.29 3.10 8.24
C LEU A 58 8.28 2.09 7.66
N ALA A 59 8.02 2.16 6.35
CA ALA A 59 7.11 1.24 5.68
C ALA A 59 7.63 -0.20 5.79
N GLU A 60 8.93 -0.41 5.57
CA GLU A 60 9.58 -1.72 5.73
C GLU A 60 9.43 -2.28 7.14
N ARG A 61 9.65 -1.46 8.19
CA ARG A 61 9.45 -1.90 9.58
C ARG A 61 7.99 -2.25 9.89
N ILE A 62 7.05 -1.48 9.37
CA ILE A 62 5.61 -1.75 9.55
C ILE A 62 5.23 -3.06 8.85
N ILE A 63 5.72 -3.28 7.62
CA ILE A 63 5.51 -4.53 6.88
C ILE A 63 6.10 -5.71 7.65
N GLN A 64 7.35 -5.63 8.10
CA GLN A 64 8.00 -6.69 8.89
C GLN A 64 7.23 -7.01 10.18
N THR A 65 6.81 -5.97 10.91
CA THR A 65 6.02 -6.15 12.14
C THR A 65 4.68 -6.81 11.83
N SER A 66 4.03 -6.41 10.73
CA SER A 66 2.76 -7.01 10.28
C SER A 66 2.94 -8.47 9.88
N GLU A 67 4.00 -8.80 9.14
CA GLU A 67 4.34 -10.19 8.78
C GLU A 67 4.55 -11.06 10.01
N ASP A 68 5.27 -10.56 11.02
CA ASP A 68 5.52 -11.30 12.26
C ASP A 68 4.23 -11.55 13.05
N ILE A 69 3.33 -10.55 13.10
CA ILE A 69 2.00 -10.71 13.70
C ILE A 69 1.21 -11.78 12.94
N LEU A 70 1.18 -11.71 11.61
CA LEU A 70 0.46 -12.67 10.77
C LEU A 70 1.02 -14.09 10.90
N ARG A 71 2.35 -14.25 10.92
CA ARG A 71 3.00 -15.56 11.15
C ARG A 71 2.56 -16.15 12.49
N ARG A 72 2.56 -15.35 13.55
CA ARG A 72 2.09 -15.78 14.88
C ARG A 72 0.61 -16.14 14.83
N PHE A 73 -0.23 -15.28 14.28
CA PHE A 73 -1.67 -15.48 14.15
C PHE A 73 -1.99 -16.82 13.46
N CYS A 74 -1.39 -17.08 12.30
CA CYS A 74 -1.57 -18.34 11.57
C CYS A 74 -1.01 -19.55 12.33
N SER A 75 0.11 -19.40 13.05
CA SER A 75 0.68 -20.49 13.85
C SER A 75 -0.22 -20.93 15.01
N TYR A 76 -1.07 -20.04 15.50
CA TYR A 76 -2.09 -20.35 16.51
C TYR A 76 -3.36 -20.98 15.94
N GLY A 77 -3.41 -21.26 14.62
CA GLY A 77 -4.58 -21.86 13.96
C GLY A 77 -5.78 -20.92 13.90
N MET A 78 -5.56 -19.60 14.03
CA MET A 78 -6.64 -18.63 13.88
C MET A 78 -6.92 -18.39 12.39
N GLU A 79 -8.20 -18.43 12.04
CA GLU A 79 -8.67 -18.08 10.70
C GLU A 79 -9.00 -16.59 10.63
N TYR A 80 -8.62 -15.95 9.53
CA TYR A 80 -9.06 -14.60 9.23
C TYR A 80 -10.56 -14.65 8.92
N LYS A 81 -11.38 -14.05 9.79
CA LYS A 81 -12.80 -13.91 9.55
C LYS A 81 -13.00 -12.64 8.74
N ASP A 82 -13.51 -12.78 7.52
CA ASP A 82 -14.03 -11.63 6.79
C ASP A 82 -15.13 -10.97 7.65
N HIS A 83 -15.00 -9.67 7.87
CA HIS A 83 -16.09 -8.88 8.39
C HIS A 83 -17.09 -8.69 7.25
N GLU A 84 -18.11 -9.55 7.20
CA GLU A 84 -19.36 -9.21 6.50
C GLU A 84 -20.04 -8.01 7.15
#